data_AF-A0A3A5QSA0-F1
#
_entry.id   AF-A0A3A5QSA0-F1
#
_cell.length_a   1.000
_cell.length_b   1.000
_cell.length_c   1.000
_cell.angle_alpha   90.00
_cell.angle_beta   90.00
_cell.angle_gamma   90.00
#
_symmetry.space_group_name_H-M   'P 1'
#
loop_
_entity.id
_entity.type
_entity.pdbx_description
1 polymer ?
#
loop_
_entity_poly.entity_id
_entity_poly.type
_entity_poly.pdbx_seq_one_letter_code
_entity_poly.pdbx_strand_id
1 'polypeptide(L)'
;MKKVISYILLGGIISIICYGVYSEIAYTPLKKKDFECLFPNYINADIIFHKDFIGWSHGDYFELFVYRITGAEIDLNYPIVDNEWEYVVLPDTVKAITWRNCPMDSITQLRYKSEFTWIISSKIKVGKTLQQELVNENNHYCYIYVSELQKYFLLYNSLEGILYYIRQNGF
;
A
#
# COMPACT_ATOMS: atom_id res chain seq x y z
N MET A 1 35.99 0.69 -31.16
CA MET A 1 35.97 1.42 -29.87
C MET A 1 34.84 2.45 -29.77
N LYS A 2 34.72 3.43 -30.69
CA LYS A 2 33.62 4.44 -30.65
C LYS A 2 32.20 3.85 -30.58
N LYS A 3 31.91 2.82 -31.39
CA LYS A 3 30.60 2.13 -31.37
C LYS A 3 30.31 1.44 -30.03
N VAL A 4 31.31 0.80 -29.42
CA VAL A 4 31.20 0.10 -28.12
C VAL A 4 30.93 1.10 -26.99
N ILE A 5 31.64 2.23 -26.97
CA ILE A 5 31.41 3.32 -26.02
C ILE A 5 30.00 3.89 -26.18
N SER A 6 29.53 4.03 -27.42
CA SER A 6 28.17 4.52 -27.72
C SER A 6 27.08 3.56 -27.23
N TYR A 7 27.27 2.24 -27.33
CA TYR A 7 26.34 1.25 -26.79
C TYR A 7 26.31 1.21 -25.26
N ILE A 8 27.47 1.40 -24.60
CA ILE A 8 27.55 1.49 -23.14
C ILE A 8 26.83 2.75 -22.63
N LEU A 9 27.01 3.89 -23.29
CA LEU A 9 26.30 5.13 -22.98
C LEU A 9 24.78 4.98 -23.18
N LEU A 10 24.36 4.37 -24.29
CA LEU A 10 22.95 4.13 -24.57
C LEU A 10 22.32 3.18 -23.54
N GLY A 11 23.02 2.10 -23.18
CA GLY A 11 22.59 1.16 -22.13
C GLY A 11 22.46 1.85 -20.77
N GLY A 12 23.43 2.68 -20.39
CA GLY A 12 23.37 3.46 -19.15
C GLY A 12 22.19 4.43 -19.12
N ILE A 13 21.92 5.14 -20.21
CA ILE A 13 20.77 6.06 -20.33
C ILE A 13 19.44 5.29 -20.21
N ILE A 14 19.31 4.15 -20.89
CA ILE A 14 18.11 3.31 -20.81
C ILE A 14 17.93 2.80 -19.38
N SER A 15 18.98 2.32 -18.72
CA SER A 15 18.89 1.89 -17.32
C SER A 15 18.48 3.01 -16.37
N ILE A 16 18.95 4.24 -16.59
CA ILE A 16 18.55 5.42 -15.78
C ILE A 16 17.07 5.76 -16.01
N ILE A 17 16.60 5.73 -17.26
CA ILE A 17 15.19 5.98 -17.59
C ILE A 17 14.30 4.89 -17.00
N CYS A 18 14.67 3.62 -17.17
CA CYS A 18 13.94 2.49 -16.59
C CYS A 18 13.91 2.57 -15.06
N TYR A 19 15.01 2.96 -14.42
CA TYR A 19 15.05 3.16 -12.97
C TYR A 19 14.18 4.34 -12.54
N GLY A 20 14.20 5.46 -13.27
CA GLY A 20 13.35 6.62 -13.01
C GLY A 20 11.87 6.28 -13.08
N VAL A 21 11.43 5.65 -14.17
CA VAL A 21 10.06 5.15 -14.35
C VAL A 21 9.69 4.12 -13.28
N TYR A 22 10.60 3.20 -12.95
CA TYR A 22 10.40 2.23 -11.88
C TYR A 22 10.21 2.91 -10.52
N SER A 23 11.01 3.93 -10.22
CA SER A 23 10.88 4.67 -8.97
C SER A 23 9.57 5.46 -8.89
N GLU A 24 9.11 6.05 -9.99
CA GLU A 24 7.80 6.70 -10.00
C GLU A 24 6.69 5.68 -9.76
N ILE A 25 6.69 4.56 -10.46
CA ILE A 25 5.66 3.52 -10.34
C ILE A 25 5.68 2.90 -8.93
N ALA A 26 6.86 2.50 -8.45
CA ALA A 26 7.01 1.82 -7.17
C ALA A 26 6.83 2.73 -5.95
N TYR A 27 7.08 4.05 -6.03
CA TYR A 27 7.07 4.94 -4.85
C TYR A 27 5.99 6.03 -4.88
N THR A 28 5.03 5.99 -5.81
CA THR A 28 3.98 7.02 -5.91
C THR A 28 2.91 6.82 -4.83
N PRO A 29 2.55 7.82 -4.02
CA PRO A 29 1.43 7.76 -3.08
C PRO A 29 0.10 7.47 -3.76
N LEU A 30 -0.93 7.11 -2.98
CA LEU A 30 -2.29 6.99 -3.49
C LEU A 30 -2.73 8.29 -4.18
N LYS A 31 -3.38 8.17 -5.34
CA LYS A 31 -3.91 9.32 -6.08
C LYS A 31 -5.31 9.64 -5.60
N LYS A 32 -5.79 10.82 -6.02
CA LYS A 32 -7.15 11.29 -5.72
C LYS A 32 -8.21 10.22 -6.01
N LYS A 33 -8.17 9.60 -7.20
CA LYS A 33 -9.09 8.54 -7.62
C LYS A 33 -9.11 7.37 -6.63
N ASP A 34 -7.95 6.94 -6.14
CA ASP A 34 -7.86 5.82 -5.21
C ASP A 34 -8.49 6.16 -3.85
N PHE A 35 -8.29 7.40 -3.37
CA PHE A 35 -8.98 7.86 -2.17
C PHE A 35 -10.49 7.98 -2.35
N GLU A 36 -10.97 8.44 -3.51
CA GLU A 36 -12.40 8.47 -3.84
C GLU A 36 -13.00 7.05 -3.85
N CYS A 37 -12.22 6.03 -4.25
CA CYS A 37 -12.61 4.62 -4.16
C CYS A 37 -12.67 4.10 -2.72
N LEU A 38 -11.90 4.67 -1.78
CA LEU A 38 -11.89 4.26 -0.36
C LEU A 38 -12.92 5.01 0.48
N PHE A 39 -13.04 6.32 0.24
CA PHE A 39 -13.78 7.30 1.02
C PHE A 39 -14.40 8.32 0.06
N PRO A 40 -15.66 8.17 -0.36
CA PRO A 40 -16.26 9.05 -1.38
C PRO A 40 -16.35 10.51 -0.94
N ASN A 41 -16.40 10.77 0.37
CA ASN A 41 -16.61 12.09 0.95
C ASN A 41 -15.34 12.74 1.54
N TYR A 42 -14.16 12.14 1.36
CA TYR A 42 -12.94 12.72 1.93
C TYR A 42 -12.64 14.11 1.35
N ILE A 43 -12.07 14.99 2.18
CA ILE A 43 -11.74 16.37 1.80
C ILE A 43 -10.27 16.47 1.39
N ASN A 44 -9.39 15.91 2.22
CA ASN A 44 -7.95 15.94 1.98
C ASN A 44 -7.27 14.68 2.53
N ALA A 45 -6.13 14.33 1.94
CA ALA A 45 -5.28 13.23 2.37
C ALA A 45 -3.81 13.68 2.32
N ASP A 46 -3.18 13.79 3.49
CA ASP A 46 -1.78 14.20 3.62
C ASP A 46 -0.91 13.01 4.05
N ILE A 47 0.20 12.79 3.37
CA ILE A 47 1.19 11.79 3.80
C ILE A 47 1.90 12.32 5.04
N ILE A 48 1.81 11.58 6.15
CA ILE A 48 2.50 11.93 7.39
C ILE A 48 3.67 11.00 7.71
N PHE A 49 3.73 9.83 7.07
CA PHE A 49 4.84 8.91 7.16
C PHE A 49 4.91 8.02 5.92
N HIS A 50 6.14 7.71 5.51
CA HIS A 50 6.40 6.75 4.45
C HIS A 50 7.65 5.94 4.81
N LYS A 51 7.63 4.63 4.58
CA LYS A 51 8.79 3.76 4.70
C LYS A 51 8.75 2.59 3.74
N ASP A 52 9.85 2.41 3.04
CA ASP A 52 10.14 1.24 2.21
C ASP A 52 10.79 0.12 3.04
N PHE A 53 10.42 -1.13 2.77
CA PHE A 53 10.99 -2.33 3.42
C PHE A 53 11.84 -3.19 2.46
N ILE A 54 12.59 -2.52 1.58
CA ILE A 54 13.47 -3.12 0.57
C ILE A 54 14.57 -3.98 1.20
N GLY A 55 14.55 -5.29 0.94
CA GLY A 55 15.63 -6.22 1.30
C GLY A 55 15.60 -6.77 2.72
N TRP A 56 14.55 -6.50 3.50
CA TRP A 56 14.42 -7.01 4.86
C TRP A 56 13.60 -8.30 4.90
N SER A 57 12.53 -8.42 4.11
CA SER A 57 11.70 -9.62 4.02
C SER A 57 12.09 -10.51 2.84
N HIS A 58 12.98 -11.50 3.01
CA HIS A 58 13.16 -12.65 2.08
C HIS A 58 12.98 -12.41 0.54
N GLY A 59 13.39 -11.26 0.00
CA GLY A 59 13.24 -10.93 -1.42
C GLY A 59 11.95 -10.19 -1.82
N ASP A 60 10.99 -10.00 -0.90
CA ASP A 60 9.75 -9.26 -1.12
C ASP A 60 9.93 -7.76 -0.83
N TYR A 61 9.43 -6.93 -1.75
CA TYR A 61 9.40 -5.48 -1.64
C TYR A 61 7.99 -5.03 -1.24
N PHE A 62 7.86 -4.45 -0.04
CA PHE A 62 6.62 -3.80 0.37
C PHE A 62 6.90 -2.44 1.01
N GLU A 63 5.89 -1.60 1.02
CA GLU A 63 5.93 -0.22 1.51
C GLU A 63 4.82 0.02 2.52
N LEU A 64 5.08 0.97 3.43
CA LEU A 64 4.10 1.49 4.37
C LEU A 64 3.97 3.00 4.16
N PHE A 65 2.78 3.43 3.76
CA PHE A 65 2.35 4.80 3.82
C PHE A 65 1.41 4.98 5.01
N VAL A 66 1.49 6.14 5.66
CA VAL A 66 0.50 6.58 6.63
C VAL A 66 0.02 7.95 6.22
N TYR A 67 -1.30 8.06 6.08
CA TYR A 67 -1.97 9.28 5.70
C TYR A 67 -2.80 9.82 6.86
N ARG A 68 -2.89 11.14 6.94
CA ARG A 68 -3.94 11.84 7.67
C ARG A 68 -5.05 12.18 6.68
N ILE A 69 -6.24 11.67 6.93
CA ILE A 69 -7.43 11.90 6.12
C ILE A 69 -8.37 12.84 6.87
N THR A 70 -8.84 13.87 6.18
CA THR A 70 -9.81 14.83 6.73
C THR A 70 -11.17 14.62 6.09
N GLY A 71 -12.23 14.56 6.90
CA GLY A 71 -13.61 14.45 6.42
C GLY A 71 -14.00 13.07 5.86
N ALA A 72 -13.15 12.05 6.06
CA ALA A 72 -13.50 10.70 5.65
C ALA A 72 -14.39 10.00 6.70
N GLU A 73 -15.52 9.49 6.21
CA GLU A 73 -16.43 8.64 6.96
C GLU A 73 -16.35 7.20 6.42
N ILE A 74 -16.54 6.23 7.31
CA ILE A 74 -16.60 4.83 6.90
C ILE A 74 -17.99 4.53 6.33
N ASP A 75 -18.00 4.01 5.11
CA ASP A 75 -19.16 3.38 4.48
C ASP A 75 -18.82 1.91 4.22
N LEU A 76 -19.58 0.99 4.80
CA LEU A 76 -19.32 -0.46 4.70
C LEU A 76 -19.56 -1.03 3.29
N ASN A 77 -20.08 -0.23 2.35
CA ASN A 77 -20.18 -0.59 0.94
C ASN A 77 -18.91 -0.23 0.14
N TYR A 78 -17.94 0.46 0.75
CA TYR A 78 -16.66 0.83 0.17
C TYR A 78 -15.51 -0.04 0.74
N PRO A 79 -14.37 -0.18 0.06
CA PRO A 79 -14.07 0.41 -1.23
C PRO A 79 -14.83 -0.17 -2.41
N ILE A 80 -15.10 0.68 -3.41
CA ILE A 80 -15.60 0.27 -4.73
C ILE A 80 -14.42 0.31 -5.69
N VAL A 81 -13.89 -0.87 -6.00
CA VAL A 81 -12.73 -1.05 -6.88
C VAL A 81 -13.21 -1.56 -8.23
N ASP A 82 -13.28 -0.66 -9.22
CA ASP A 82 -13.80 -0.94 -10.56
C ASP A 82 -12.64 -1.24 -11.52
N ASN A 83 -12.14 -2.48 -11.45
CA ASN A 83 -11.06 -3.08 -12.28
C ASN A 83 -9.69 -2.39 -12.28
N GLU A 84 -9.53 -1.24 -11.65
CA GLU A 84 -8.26 -0.53 -11.53
C GLU A 84 -7.97 -0.20 -10.06
N TRP A 85 -6.70 -0.31 -9.67
CA TRP A 85 -6.19 0.20 -8.40
C TRP A 85 -4.81 0.84 -8.60
N GLU A 86 -4.63 2.04 -8.08
CA GLU A 86 -3.46 2.90 -8.36
C GLU A 86 -3.29 3.16 -9.86
N TYR A 87 -2.38 2.43 -10.50
CA TYR A 87 -2.07 2.51 -11.94
C TYR A 87 -2.13 1.14 -12.61
N VAL A 88 -2.67 0.13 -11.92
CA VAL A 88 -2.69 -1.27 -12.38
C VAL A 88 -4.12 -1.68 -12.70
N VAL A 89 -4.29 -2.30 -13.87
CA VAL A 89 -5.52 -3.03 -14.22
C VAL A 89 -5.50 -4.35 -13.46
N LEU A 90 -6.50 -4.54 -12.61
CA LEU A 90 -6.67 -5.71 -11.79
C LEU A 90 -7.24 -6.87 -12.63
N PRO A 91 -6.75 -8.11 -12.44
CA PRO A 91 -7.33 -9.27 -13.09
C PRO A 91 -8.68 -9.62 -12.47
N ASP A 92 -9.52 -10.35 -13.21
CA ASP A 92 -10.84 -10.81 -12.76
C ASP A 92 -10.78 -11.70 -11.48
N THR A 93 -9.60 -12.21 -11.13
CA THR A 93 -9.37 -13.02 -9.94
C THR A 93 -9.15 -12.20 -8.66
N VAL A 94 -9.11 -10.87 -8.76
CA VAL A 94 -8.87 -9.99 -7.62
C VAL A 94 -9.93 -10.19 -6.54
N LYS A 95 -9.49 -10.22 -5.29
CA LYS A 95 -10.36 -10.24 -4.12
C LYS A 95 -10.22 -8.92 -3.39
N ALA A 96 -11.19 -8.04 -3.59
CA ALA A 96 -11.37 -6.87 -2.75
C ALA A 96 -12.44 -7.16 -1.69
N ILE A 97 -12.21 -6.72 -0.46
CA ILE A 97 -13.28 -6.66 0.54
C ILE A 97 -13.60 -5.21 0.86
N THR A 98 -14.85 -4.96 1.21
CA THR A 98 -15.26 -3.68 1.79
C THR A 98 -14.68 -3.53 3.20
N TRP A 99 -14.79 -2.33 3.76
CA TRP A 99 -14.43 -2.02 5.14
C TRP A 99 -15.09 -3.01 6.11
N ARG A 100 -14.27 -3.60 6.97
CA ARG A 100 -14.69 -4.48 8.07
C ARG A 100 -14.09 -3.98 9.37
N ASN A 101 -14.81 -4.21 10.46
CA ASN A 101 -14.33 -3.83 11.78
C ASN A 101 -13.14 -4.70 12.17
N CYS A 102 -12.17 -4.10 12.85
CA CYS A 102 -11.17 -4.83 13.60
C CYS A 102 -11.81 -5.51 14.84
N PRO A 103 -11.15 -6.52 15.44
CA PRO A 103 -9.91 -7.14 14.97
C PRO A 103 -10.11 -7.94 13.69
N MET A 104 -9.07 -8.04 12.88
CA MET A 104 -9.14 -8.78 11.61
C MET A 104 -9.44 -10.27 11.81
N ASP A 105 -10.10 -10.88 10.83
CA ASP A 105 -10.25 -12.33 10.79
C ASP A 105 -8.91 -13.06 10.64
N SER A 106 -8.84 -14.31 11.11
CA SER A 106 -7.60 -15.10 11.15
C SER A 106 -7.01 -15.37 9.76
N ILE A 107 -7.83 -15.43 8.71
CA ILE A 107 -7.38 -15.68 7.34
C ILE A 107 -6.65 -14.43 6.82
N THR A 108 -7.23 -13.25 7.03
CA THR A 108 -6.60 -11.98 6.66
C THR A 108 -5.32 -11.74 7.45
N GLN A 109 -5.32 -12.03 8.76
CA GLN A 109 -4.11 -11.95 9.59
C GLN A 109 -2.97 -12.82 9.06
N LEU A 110 -3.27 -14.07 8.66
CA LEU A 110 -2.27 -14.99 8.15
C LEU A 110 -1.68 -14.50 6.83
N ARG A 111 -2.51 -13.94 5.94
CA ARG A 111 -2.13 -13.45 4.61
C ARG A 111 -1.15 -12.27 4.64
N TYR A 112 -1.30 -11.39 5.63
CA TYR A 112 -0.45 -10.19 5.79
C TYR A 112 0.56 -10.31 6.95
N LYS A 113 0.74 -11.52 7.48
CA LYS A 113 1.57 -11.78 8.66
C LYS A 113 3.00 -11.32 8.47
N SER A 114 3.58 -11.55 7.30
CA SER A 114 4.98 -11.22 7.02
C SER A 114 5.20 -9.71 7.10
N GLU A 115 4.37 -8.93 6.43
CA GLU A 115 4.44 -7.48 6.35
C GLU A 115 4.25 -6.86 7.73
N PHE A 116 3.23 -7.31 8.48
CA PHE A 116 3.01 -6.85 9.85
C PHE A 116 4.19 -7.18 10.76
N THR A 117 4.73 -8.40 10.68
CA THR A 117 5.87 -8.82 11.50
C THR A 117 7.08 -7.93 11.24
N TRP A 118 7.38 -7.62 9.98
CA TRP A 118 8.47 -6.73 9.61
C TRP A 118 8.26 -5.30 10.09
N ILE A 119 7.07 -4.72 9.88
CA ILE A 119 6.74 -3.36 10.34
C ILE A 119 6.90 -3.26 11.85
N ILE A 120 6.31 -4.20 12.61
CA ILE A 120 6.32 -4.19 14.08
C ILE A 120 7.74 -4.41 14.62
N SER A 121 8.50 -5.34 14.03
CA SER A 121 9.88 -5.65 14.46
C SER A 121 10.91 -4.58 14.07
N SER A 122 10.60 -3.72 13.09
CA SER A 122 11.51 -2.66 12.62
C SER A 122 11.79 -1.54 13.64
N LYS A 123 11.18 -1.60 14.84
CA LYS A 123 11.33 -0.66 15.96
C LYS A 123 10.99 0.80 15.64
N ILE A 124 10.36 1.08 14.49
CA ILE A 124 9.82 2.41 14.18
C ILE A 124 8.59 2.68 15.05
N LYS A 125 8.37 3.94 15.43
CA LYS A 125 7.22 4.34 16.26
C LYS A 125 5.89 3.87 15.66
N VAL A 126 5.73 4.07 14.35
CA VAL A 126 4.54 3.68 13.59
C VAL A 126 4.23 2.19 13.70
N GLY A 127 5.23 1.31 13.78
CA GLY A 127 5.01 -0.13 13.89
C GLY A 127 4.42 -0.54 15.23
N LYS A 128 4.81 0.13 16.32
CA LYS A 128 4.19 -0.08 17.64
C LYS A 128 2.74 0.38 17.66
N THR A 129 2.46 1.54 17.05
CA THR A 129 1.09 2.05 16.92
C THR A 129 0.25 1.11 16.06
N LEU A 130 0.74 0.70 14.89
CA LEU A 130 0.03 -0.24 14.01
C LEU A 130 -0.37 -1.53 14.74
N GLN A 131 0.50 -2.09 15.58
CA GLN A 131 0.17 -3.28 16.38
C GLN A 131 -1.07 -3.07 17.28
N GLN A 132 -1.21 -1.88 17.86
CA GLN A 132 -2.35 -1.52 18.70
C GLN A 132 -3.60 -1.26 17.84
N GLU A 133 -3.44 -0.56 16.72
CA GLU A 133 -4.54 -0.24 15.81
C GLU A 133 -5.16 -1.49 15.15
N LEU A 134 -4.37 -2.53 14.90
CA LEU A 134 -4.85 -3.79 14.31
C LEU A 134 -5.80 -4.59 15.23
N VAL A 135 -5.77 -4.33 16.54
CA VAL A 135 -6.62 -5.00 17.54
C VAL A 135 -7.69 -4.07 18.13
N ASN A 136 -7.71 -2.80 17.73
CA ASN A 136 -8.70 -1.83 18.21
C ASN A 136 -10.03 -2.02 17.49
N GLU A 137 -11.08 -2.36 18.23
CA GLU A 137 -12.43 -2.66 17.69
C GLU A 137 -13.12 -1.47 17.02
N ASN A 138 -12.64 -0.24 17.26
CA ASN A 138 -13.19 0.97 16.63
C ASN A 138 -12.59 1.24 15.23
N ASN A 139 -11.58 0.47 14.83
CA ASN A 139 -10.92 0.64 13.56
C ASN A 139 -11.52 -0.26 12.49
N HIS A 140 -11.26 0.11 11.24
CA HIS A 140 -11.76 -0.61 10.08
C HIS A 140 -10.61 -0.98 9.17
N TYR A 141 -10.68 -2.16 8.57
CA TYR A 141 -9.70 -2.60 7.58
C TYR A 141 -10.41 -3.02 6.29
N CYS A 142 -9.71 -2.87 5.18
CA CYS A 142 -10.06 -3.49 3.92
C CYS A 142 -8.79 -3.98 3.23
N TYR A 143 -8.95 -4.73 2.14
CA TYR A 143 -7.81 -5.14 1.34
C TYR A 143 -8.21 -5.35 -0.10
N ILE A 144 -7.20 -5.28 -0.97
CA ILE A 144 -7.25 -5.66 -2.37
C ILE A 144 -6.15 -6.70 -2.57
N TYR A 145 -6.55 -7.93 -2.82
CA TYR A 145 -5.63 -9.06 -2.94
C TYR A 145 -5.65 -9.60 -4.36
N VAL A 146 -4.51 -9.48 -5.05
CA VAL A 146 -4.32 -10.01 -6.40
C VAL A 146 -3.57 -11.35 -6.34
N SER A 147 -2.42 -11.37 -5.66
CA SER A 147 -1.58 -12.54 -5.46
C SER A 147 -0.70 -12.39 -4.21
N GLU A 148 0.14 -13.38 -3.90
CA GLU A 148 1.13 -13.26 -2.82
C GLU A 148 2.21 -12.20 -3.12
N LEU A 149 2.45 -11.89 -4.40
CA LEU A 149 3.41 -10.87 -4.83
C LEU A 149 2.76 -9.51 -5.03
N GLN A 150 1.43 -9.45 -5.18
CA GLN A 150 0.71 -8.20 -5.38
C GLN A 150 -0.53 -8.14 -4.47
N LYS A 151 -0.43 -7.35 -3.40
CA LYS A 151 -1.48 -7.24 -2.39
C LYS A 151 -1.40 -5.90 -1.65
N TYR A 152 -2.57 -5.43 -1.26
CA TYR A 152 -2.76 -4.11 -0.67
C TYR A 152 -3.63 -4.24 0.57
N PHE A 153 -3.15 -3.73 1.69
CA PHE A 153 -3.85 -3.74 2.96
C PHE A 153 -4.05 -2.32 3.47
N LEU A 154 -5.26 -2.03 3.93
CA LEU A 154 -5.63 -0.72 4.45
C LEU A 154 -6.23 -0.88 5.83
N LEU A 155 -5.79 -0.04 6.77
CA LEU A 155 -6.35 0.08 8.11
C LEU A 155 -6.63 1.55 8.38
N TYR A 156 -7.88 1.85 8.74
CA TYR A 156 -8.33 3.19 9.04
C TYR A 156 -8.76 3.30 10.50
N ASN A 157 -8.12 4.22 11.22
CA ASN A 157 -8.58 4.70 12.51
C ASN A 157 -9.50 5.92 12.29
N SER A 158 -10.80 5.69 12.43
CA SER A 158 -11.83 6.71 12.19
C SER A 158 -11.83 7.84 13.21
N LEU A 159 -11.31 7.60 14.43
CA LEU A 159 -11.28 8.61 15.50
C LEU A 159 -10.17 9.64 15.25
N GLU A 160 -9.01 9.17 14.79
CA GLU A 160 -7.85 10.02 14.53
C GLU A 160 -7.74 10.46 13.07
N GLY A 161 -8.55 9.88 12.18
CA GLY A 161 -8.47 10.11 10.74
C GLY A 161 -7.14 9.63 10.15
N ILE A 162 -6.63 8.48 10.61
CA ILE A 162 -5.34 7.94 10.19
C ILE A 162 -5.54 6.69 9.34
N LEU A 163 -5.01 6.71 8.12
CA LEU A 163 -5.01 5.56 7.21
C LEU A 163 -3.60 4.98 7.11
N TYR A 164 -3.44 3.74 7.50
CA TYR A 164 -2.27 2.93 7.21
C TYR A 164 -2.51 2.20 5.90
N TYR A 165 -1.58 2.35 4.97
CA TYR A 165 -1.60 1.70 3.67
C TYR A 165 -0.32 0.89 3.49
N ILE A 166 -0.47 -0.43 3.48
CA ILE A 166 0.62 -1.37 3.24
C ILE A 166 0.42 -1.93 1.84
N ARG A 167 1.42 -1.76 0.99
CA ARG A 167 1.37 -2.30 -0.37
C ARG A 167 2.57 -3.19 -0.65
N GLN A 168 2.30 -4.30 -1.30
CA GLN A 168 3.29 -5.12 -1.96
C GLN A 168 2.93 -5.14 -3.44
N ASN A 169 3.86 -4.72 -4.27
CA ASN A 169 3.72 -4.70 -5.72
C ASN A 169 4.97 -5.32 -6.35
N GLY A 170 5.14 -6.62 -6.11
CA GLY A 170 6.21 -7.45 -6.67
C GLY A 170 5.85 -7.95 -8.06
N PHE A 171 6.76 -7.74 -9.01
CA PHE A 171 6.70 -8.25 -10.38
C PHE A 171 6.95 -9.75 -10.46
#